data_AF-A0A6J6GRB5-F1
#
_entry.id   AF-A0A6J6GRB5-F1
#
_cell.length_a   1.000
_cell.length_b   1.000
_cell.length_c   1.000
_cell.angle_alpha   90.00
_cell.angle_beta   90.00
_cell.angle_gamma   90.00
#
_symmetry.space_group_name_H-M   'P 1'
#
loop_
_entity.id
_entity.type
_entity.pdbx_description
1 polymer ?
#
loop_
_entity_poly.entity_id
_entity_poly.type
_entity_poly.pdbx_seq_one_letter_code
_entity_poly.pdbx_strand_id
1 'polypeptide(L)' 'MAEPTLSKSHSEGQKWVYFRSPWGMQFELVSFPNGKAYEATATTKLWHPADPSK' A
#
# COMPACT_ATOMS: atom_id res chain seq x y z
N MET A 1 16.83 -11.12 -1.45
CA MET A 1 15.40 -11.11 -1.81
C MET A 1 14.77 -10.00 -0.98
N ALA A 2 14.02 -9.08 -1.60
CA ALA A 2 13.67 -7.81 -0.96
C ALA A 2 12.78 -8.02 0.26
N GLU A 3 13.30 -7.64 1.43
CA GLU A 3 12.54 -7.72 2.68
C GLU A 3 11.46 -6.62 2.73
N PRO A 4 10.29 -6.90 3.30
CA PRO A 4 9.21 -5.92 3.37
C PRO A 4 9.65 -4.70 4.19
N THR A 5 9.56 -3.51 3.61
CA THR A 5 9.77 -2.28 4.39
C THR A 5 8.53 -1.98 5.21
N LEU A 6 8.69 -1.88 6.54
CA LEU A 6 7.60 -1.49 7.44
C LEU A 6 7.31 0.00 7.30
N SER A 7 6.03 0.32 7.08
CA SER A 7 5.50 1.68 7.03
C SER A 7 5.52 2.39 8.38
N LYS A 8 5.50 3.73 8.34
CA LYS A 8 5.26 4.62 9.49
C LYS A 8 4.43 5.84 9.07
N SER A 9 3.76 6.51 10.01
CA SER A 9 3.06 7.79 9.79
C SER A 9 1.95 7.69 8.73
N HIS A 10 1.91 8.58 7.73
CA HIS A 10 0.90 8.57 6.65
C HIS A 10 0.84 7.26 5.86
N SER A 11 1.92 6.49 5.93
CA SER A 11 2.09 5.22 5.26
C SER A 11 1.70 4.02 6.13
N GLU A 12 1.43 4.22 7.42
CA GLU A 12 1.28 3.15 8.42
C GLU A 12 0.25 2.08 8.03
N GLY A 13 0.59 0.82 8.30
CA GLY A 13 -0.18 -0.35 7.89
C GLY A 13 0.11 -0.85 6.46
N GLN A 14 0.79 -0.06 5.63
CA GLN A 14 1.22 -0.47 4.30
C GLN A 14 2.54 -1.24 4.34
N LYS A 15 2.74 -2.15 3.39
CA LYS A 15 3.97 -2.93 3.22
C LYS A 15 4.44 -2.83 1.77
N TRP A 16 5.75 -2.64 1.62
CA TRP A 16 6.41 -2.50 0.32
C TRP A 16 7.38 -3.61 0.03
N VAL A 17 7.35 -4.09 -1.22
CA VAL A 17 8.42 -4.89 -1.80
C VAL A 17 8.91 -4.18 -3.04
N TYR A 18 10.19 -3.84 -3.04
CA TYR A 18 10.87 -3.28 -4.21
C TYR A 18 11.60 -4.40 -4.93
N PHE A 19 11.41 -4.52 -6.24
CA PHE A 19 12.15 -5.48 -7.03
C PHE A 19 12.43 -4.93 -8.42
N ARG A 20 13.43 -5.53 -9.07
CA ARG A 20 13.82 -5.18 -10.43
C ARG A 20 13.53 -6.37 -11.33
N SER A 21 12.83 -6.15 -12.44
CA SER A 21 12.55 -7.21 -13.40
C SER A 21 13.83 -7.64 -14.12
N PRO A 22 13.83 -8.83 -14.76
CA PRO A 22 14.96 -9.28 -15.57
C PRO A 22 15.34 -8.33 -16.72
N TRP A 23 14.40 -7.52 -17.20
CA TRP A 23 14.61 -6.50 -18.24
C TRP A 23 14.93 -5.11 -17.67
N GLY A 24 15.28 -5.03 -16.38
CA GLY A 24 15.86 -3.84 -15.77
C GLY A 24 14.88 -2.79 -15.25
N MET A 25 13.56 -3.02 -15.36
CA MET A 25 12.54 -2.10 -14.83
C MET A 25 12.40 -2.24 -13.31
N GLN A 26 12.30 -1.11 -12.62
CA GLN A 26 12.04 -1.06 -11.17
C GLN A 26 10.54 -1.09 -10.92
N PHE A 27 10.11 -1.99 -10.05
CA PHE A 27 8.72 -2.15 -9.63
C PHE A 27 8.60 -2.04 -8.12
N GLU A 28 7.41 -1.62 -7.72
CA GLU A 28 6.99 -1.55 -6.34
C GLU A 28 5.66 -2.29 -6.20
N LEU A 29 5.62 -3.23 -5.28
CA LEU A 29 4.38 -3.86 -4.86
C LEU A 29 4.00 -3.30 -3.49
N VAL A 30 2.80 -2.72 -3.40
CA VAL A 30 2.23 -2.15 -2.18
C VAL A 30 1.06 -3.01 -1.75
N SER A 31 1.04 -3.40 -0.47
CA SER A 31 -0.11 -4.07 0.14
C SER A 31 -0.55 -3.37 1.41
N PHE A 32 -1.87 -3.32 1.62
CA PHE A 32 -2.53 -2.78 2.81
C PHE A 32 -3.69 -3.72 3.20
N PRO A 33 -3.38 -4.93 3.73
CA PRO A 33 -4.37 -5.98 3.92
C PRO A 33 -5.49 -5.61 4.90
N ASN A 34 -5.24 -4.66 5.79
CA ASN A 34 -6.21 -4.14 6.75
C ASN A 34 -6.74 -2.75 6.37
N GLY A 35 -6.56 -2.32 5.11
CA GLY A 35 -6.82 -0.96 4.67
C GLY A 35 -5.68 0.00 5.03
N LYS A 36 -5.82 1.27 4.62
CA LYS A 36 -4.83 2.31 4.94
C LYS A 36 -5.16 2.92 6.31
N ALA A 37 -4.16 3.18 7.14
CA ALA A 37 -4.38 3.64 8.52
C ALA A 37 -5.27 4.90 8.64
N TYR A 38 -5.20 5.83 7.68
CA TYR A 38 -6.03 7.04 7.70
C TYR A 38 -7.54 6.74 7.61
N GLU A 39 -7.92 5.61 7.00
CA GLU A 39 -9.33 5.22 6.79
C GLU A 39 -10.03 4.82 8.09
N ALA A 40 -9.27 4.58 9.17
CA ALA A 40 -9.81 4.26 10.48
C ALA A 40 -10.52 5.46 11.13
N THR A 41 -10.05 6.68 10.87
CA THR A 41 -10.56 7.90 11.51
C THR A 41 -11.10 8.95 10.53
N ALA A 42 -10.84 8.79 9.23
CA ALA A 42 -11.28 9.76 8.22
C ALA A 42 -12.81 9.76 8.02
N THR A 43 -13.40 10.96 8.08
CA THR A 43 -14.82 11.19 7.75
C THR A 43 -15.10 10.95 6.27
N THR A 44 -14.15 11.30 5.40
CA THR A 44 -14.22 11.08 3.96
C THR A 44 -13.18 10.04 3.58
N LYS A 45 -13.62 8.96 2.95
CA LYS A 45 -12.75 7.91 2.42
C LYS A 45 -12.52 8.15 0.93
N LEU A 46 -11.32 7.86 0.45
CA LEU A 46 -11.06 7.87 -0.98
C LEU A 46 -11.65 6.61 -1.63
N TRP A 47 -11.78 6.67 -2.96
CA TRP A 47 -12.27 5.56 -3.76
C TRP A 47 -11.51 4.25 -3.47
N HIS A 48 -12.25 3.15 -3.34
CA HIS A 48 -11.69 1.84 -2.99
C HIS A 48 -12.06 0.78 -4.05
N PRO A 49 -11.10 0.06 -4.65
CA PRO A 49 -11.39 -0.87 -5.74
C PRO A 49 -12.24 -2.09 -5.33
N ALA A 50 -12.19 -2.49 -4.05
CA ALA A 50 -13.06 -3.57 -3.55
C ALA A 50 -14.49 -3.09 -3.21
N ASP A 51 -14.70 -1.77 -3.11
CA ASP A 51 -16.01 -1.17 -2.81
C ASP A 51 -16.18 0.12 -3.63
N PRO A 52 -16.31 -0.01 -4.97
CA PRO A 52 -16.21 1.12 -5.89
C PRO A 52 -17.44 2.05 -5.86
N SER A 53 -18.49 1.72 -5.13
CA SER A 53 -19.71 2.52 -4.98
C SER A 53 -19.68 3.49 -3.80
N LYS A 54 -18.63 3.45 -2.96
CA LYS A 54 -18.40 4.41 -1.87
C LYS A 54 -17.61 5.64 -2.30
#